data_AF-A0A317HC82-F1
#
_entry.id   AF-A0A317HC82-F1
#
_cell.length_a   1.000
_cell.length_b   1.000
_cell.length_c   1.000
_cell.angle_alpha   90.00
_cell.angle_beta   90.00
_cell.angle_gamma   90.00
#
_symmetry.space_group_name_H-M   'P 1'
#
loop_
_entity.id
_entity.type
_entity.pdbx_description
1 polymer ?
#
loop_
_entity_poly.entity_id
_entity_poly.type
_entity_poly.pdbx_seq_one_letter_code
_entity_poly.pdbx_strand_id
1 'polypeptide(L)' 'MADQGTSPLEERLRVDVKDAQRQRDQVRLDTLRAALNAFHLEDVARTDEKHASFRVPLTEQDRI' A
#
# COMPACT_ATOMS: atom_id res chain seq x y z
N MET A 1 -19.09 1.42 11.06
CA MET A 1 -17.68 1.03 10.88
C MET A 1 -17.56 0.57 9.45
N ALA A 2 -17.02 1.41 8.56
CA ALA A 2 -16.86 1.02 7.16
C ALA A 2 -15.82 -0.10 7.11
N ASP A 3 -16.21 -1.24 6.55
CA ASP A 3 -15.30 -2.33 6.22
C ASP A 3 -14.27 -1.76 5.23
N GLN A 4 -13.09 -1.42 5.76
CA GLN A 4 -11.94 -0.98 4.95
C GLN A 4 -11.35 -2.23 4.30
N GLY A 5 -12.07 -2.77 3.32
CA GLY A 5 -11.58 -3.86 2.48
C GLY A 5 -10.30 -3.41 1.78
N THR A 6 -9.20 -4.07 2.14
CA THR A 6 -7.88 -4.00 1.49
C THR A 6 -8.03 -3.90 -0.04
N SER A 7 -7.29 -3.00 -0.72
CA SER A 7 -7.36 -2.92 -2.19
C SER A 7 -6.97 -4.27 -2.82
N PRO A 8 -7.65 -4.72 -3.89
CA PRO A 8 -7.27 -5.93 -4.62
C PRO A 8 -5.79 -5.95 -5.06
N LEU A 9 -5.23 -4.77 -5.35
CA LEU A 9 -3.83 -4.61 -5.70
C LEU A 9 -2.90 -4.84 -4.50
N GLU A 10 -3.28 -4.35 -3.33
CA GLU A 10 -2.51 -4.56 -2.10
C GLU A 10 -2.52 -6.03 -1.68
N GLU A 11 -3.64 -6.73 -1.82
CA GLU A 11 -3.70 -8.18 -1.61
C GLU A 11 -2.76 -8.93 -2.56
N ARG A 12 -2.74 -8.53 -3.84
CA ARG A 12 -1.85 -9.12 -4.82
C ARG A 12 -0.38 -8.89 -4.49
N LEU A 13 -0.01 -7.67 -4.10
CA LEU A 13 1.34 -7.35 -3.66
C LEU A 13 1.78 -8.18 -2.46
N ARG A 14 0.89 -8.41 -1.48
CA ARG A 14 1.17 -9.27 -0.32
C ARG A 14 1.43 -10.73 -0.72
N VAL A 15 0.74 -11.24 -1.76
CA VAL A 15 1.02 -12.58 -2.33
C VAL A 15 2.38 -12.60 -3.01
N ASP A 16 2.66 -11.60 -3.85
CA ASP A 16 3.92 -11.53 -4.60
C ASP A 16 5.14 -11.38 -3.67
N VAL A 17 5.00 -10.72 -2.51
CA VAL A 17 6.05 -10.68 -1.47
C VAL A 17 6.37 -12.08 -0.95
N LYS A 18 5.36 -12.89 -0.66
CA LYS A 18 5.57 -14.26 -0.16
C LYS A 18 6.28 -15.13 -1.21
N ASP A 19 5.95 -14.94 -2.48
CA ASP A 19 6.61 -15.66 -3.57
C ASP A 19 8.05 -15.20 -3.77
N ALA A 20 8.33 -13.89 -3.72
CA ALA A 20 9.70 -13.35 -3.76
C ALA A 20 10.55 -13.84 -2.58
N GLN A 21 9.98 -13.94 -1.37
CA GLN A 21 10.65 -14.55 -0.21
C GLN A 21 11.04 -16.01 -0.45
N ARG A 22 10.11 -16.81 -0.98
CA ARG A 22 10.34 -18.23 -1.28
C ARG A 22 11.43 -18.42 -2.33
N GLN A 23 11.44 -17.54 -3.34
CA GLN A 23 12.44 -17.55 -4.42
C GLN A 23 13.78 -16.96 -3.98
N ARG A 24 13.87 -16.37 -2.78
CA ARG A 24 15.05 -15.64 -2.27
C ARG A 24 15.50 -14.51 -3.20
N ASP A 25 14.55 -13.95 -3.95
CA ASP A 25 14.78 -12.82 -4.84
C ASP A 25 14.71 -11.52 -4.04
N GLN A 26 15.86 -11.06 -3.55
CA GLN A 26 15.96 -9.89 -2.67
C GLN A 26 15.60 -8.59 -3.39
N VAL A 27 15.98 -8.44 -4.66
CA VAL A 27 15.69 -7.22 -5.43
C VAL A 27 14.19 -7.07 -5.61
N ARG A 28 13.50 -8.16 -5.96
CA ARG A 28 12.05 -8.17 -6.10
C ARG A 28 11.35 -7.95 -4.75
N LEU A 29 11.85 -8.58 -3.68
CA LEU A 29 11.32 -8.42 -2.34
C LEU A 29 11.34 -6.95 -1.87
N ASP A 30 12.48 -6.28 -2.00
CA ASP A 30 12.65 -4.90 -1.57
C ASP A 30 11.76 -3.95 -2.38
N THR A 31 11.66 -4.19 -3.69
CA THR A 31 10.76 -3.43 -4.58
C THR A 31 9.30 -3.57 -4.16
N LEU A 32 8.84 -4.79 -3.89
CA LEU A 32 7.44 -5.05 -3.48
C LEU A 32 7.13 -4.48 -2.10
N ARG A 33 8.10 -4.50 -1.17
CA ARG A 33 7.96 -3.87 0.15
C ARG A 33 7.89 -2.35 0.05
N ALA A 34 8.69 -1.74 -0.81
CA ALA A 34 8.63 -0.30 -1.06
C ALA A 34 7.27 0.11 -1.64
N ALA A 35 6.75 -0.66 -2.60
CA ALA A 35 5.42 -0.44 -3.17
C ALA A 35 4.32 -0.54 -2.10
N LEU A 36 4.32 -1.59 -1.27
CA LEU A 36 3.38 -1.73 -0.15
C LEU A 36 3.48 -0.56 0.83
N ASN A 37 4.69 -0.13 1.15
CA ASN A 37 4.89 1.00 2.05
C ASN A 37 4.37 2.31 1.45
N ALA A 38 4.44 2.49 0.13
CA ALA A 38 3.88 3.68 -0.53
C ALA A 38 2.35 3.76 -0.37
N PHE A 39 1.63 2.63 -0.50
CA PHE A 39 0.20 2.57 -0.20
C PHE A 39 -0.10 2.98 1.25
N HIS A 40 0.68 2.49 2.21
CA HIS A 40 0.52 2.86 3.63
C HIS A 40 0.92 4.32 3.91
N LEU A 41 1.90 4.86 3.18
CA LEU A 41 2.33 6.26 3.34
C LEU A 41 1.31 7.23 2.75
N GLU A 42 0.58 6.89 1.69
CA GLU A 42 -0.55 7.71 1.22
C GLU A 42 -1.67 7.77 2.25
N ASP A 43 -1.94 6.66 2.94
CA ASP A 43 -2.88 6.63 4.06
C ASP A 43 -2.40 7.51 5.22
N VAL A 44 -1.10 7.44 5.57
CA VAL A 44 -0.49 8.21 6.67
C VAL A 44 -0.36 9.70 6.32
N ALA A 45 -0.01 10.07 5.08
CA ALA A 45 0.09 11.46 4.63
C ALA A 45 -1.23 12.21 4.78
N ARG A 46 -2.38 11.51 4.79
CA ARG A 46 -3.70 12.10 5.02
C ARG A 46 -4.04 12.26 6.51
N THR A 47 -3.26 11.66 7.40
CA THR A 47 -3.33 11.81 8.86
C THR A 47 -2.36 12.85 9.42
N ASP A 48 -1.39 13.32 8.63
CA ASP A 48 -0.49 14.42 8.99
C ASP A 48 -1.13 15.78 8.66
N GLU A 49 -1.41 16.59 9.69
CA GLU A 49 -2.01 17.93 9.58
C GLU A 49 -1.24 18.90 8.65
N LYS A 50 0.04 18.62 8.39
CA LYS A 50 0.91 19.47 7.57
C LYS A 50 0.96 19.07 6.10
N HIS A 51 0.35 17.94 5.73
CA HIS A 51 0.31 17.48 4.34
C HIS A 51 -0.83 18.15 3.57
N ALA A 52 -0.57 18.50 2.31
CA ALA A 52 -1.55 19.17 1.45
C ALA A 52 -2.86 18.37 1.25
N SER A 53 -2.80 17.06 1.45
CA SER A 53 -3.94 16.13 1.32
C SER A 53 -4.55 15.71 2.67
N PHE A 54 -4.22 16.41 3.76
CA PHE A 54 -4.76 16.14 5.09
C PHE A 54 -6.30 16.14 5.08
N ARG A 55 -6.92 15.13 5.70
CA ARG A 55 -8.39 14.90 5.75
C ARG A 55 -9.10 14.72 4.40
N VAL A 56 -8.37 14.55 3.30
CA VAL A 56 -8.99 14.18 2.01
C VAL A 56 -9.27 12.68 2.02
N PRO A 57 -10.53 12.23 1.94
CA PRO A 57 -10.85 10.80 1.95
C PRO A 57 -10.30 10.11 0.69
N LEU A 58 -9.83 8.86 0.85
CA LEU A 58 -9.45 8.03 -0.29
C LEU A 58 -10.69 7.74 -1.12
N THR A 59 -10.61 8.10 -2.38
CA THR A 59 -11.60 7.80 -3.40
C THR A 59 -11.31 6.43 -4.01
N GLU A 60 -12.28 5.85 -4.71
CA GLU A 60 -12.04 4.61 -5.48
C GLU A 60 -10.91 4.78 -6.51
N GLN A 61 -10.63 6.01 -6.96
CA GLN A 61 -9.54 6.29 -7.89
C GLN A 61 -8.15 6.17 -7.26
N ASP A 62 -8.05 6.30 -5.93
CA ASP A 62 -6.79 6.12 -5.19
C ASP A 62 -6.47 4.63 -4.94
N ARG A 63 -7.43 3.73 -5.21
CA ARG A 63 -7.32 2.29 -4.87
C ARG A 63 -6.95 1.39 -6.05
N ILE A 64 -6.72 1.98 -7.22
CA ILE A 64 -6.56 1.28 -8.52
C ILE A 64 -5.09 1.09 -8.89
#